data_AF-A0A1I2PLJ3-F1
#
_entry.id   AF-A0A1I2PLJ3-F1
#
_cell.length_a   1.000
_cell.length_b   1.000
_cell.length_c   1.000
_cell.angle_alpha   90.00
_cell.angle_beta   90.00
_cell.angle_gamma   90.00
#
_symmetry.space_group_name_H-M   'P 1'
#
loop_
_entity.id
_entity.type
_entity.pdbx_description
1 polymer ?
#
loop_
_entity_poly.entity_id
_entity_poly.type
_entity_poly.pdbx_seq_one_letter_code
_entity_poly.pdbx_strand_id
1 'polypeptide(L)'
;MSEKNYLRAATGRRTALRTIGGAIAFGVGLGSVGSAAAVHEESHQENYADIKFNPQRTTGESVRVARYEPKGDGFITIHTWDLIEEQNGSDTICGVSGLFEPGEYSNVEVQLFDDGTGYSPAFGDRERLEEDQPLVAVPHRDRNDNGSFDFVTEENPAHADIPFTNGTQVRDDLPVDGATNDWADVKVVSDNRNDGTSED
;
A
#
# COMPACT_ATOMS: atom_id res chain seq x y z
N MET A 1 20.75 50.02 -0.02
CA MET A 1 19.73 51.06 -0.32
C MET A 1 19.05 50.63 -1.62
N SER A 2 17.87 49.99 -1.58
CA SER A 2 16.52 50.54 -1.35
C SER A 2 15.99 51.36 -2.53
N GLU A 3 15.00 50.80 -3.24
CA GLU A 3 13.88 51.44 -3.97
C GLU A 3 13.01 50.28 -4.52
N LYS A 4 11.87 49.87 -3.94
CA LYS A 4 10.52 50.46 -3.79
C LYS A 4 9.86 50.95 -5.09
N ASN A 5 8.84 50.22 -5.55
CA ASN A 5 7.59 50.71 -6.16
C ASN A 5 6.53 49.58 -6.12
N TYR A 6 5.51 49.63 -5.25
CA TYR A 6 4.14 50.19 -5.41
C TYR A 6 3.33 49.42 -6.50
N LEU A 7 2.17 48.80 -6.26
CA LEU A 7 0.87 49.33 -5.76
C LEU A 7 -0.09 48.16 -5.35
N ARG A 8 -0.71 48.23 -4.15
CA ARG A 8 -2.16 48.42 -3.83
C ARG A 8 -3.19 47.29 -4.09
N ALA A 9 -3.68 46.78 -2.95
CA ALA A 9 -5.08 46.66 -2.51
C ALA A 9 -6.11 45.80 -3.29
N ALA A 10 -6.76 44.85 -2.59
CA ALA A 10 -8.22 44.82 -2.47
C ALA A 10 -8.72 43.91 -1.33
N THR A 11 -9.47 44.55 -0.45
CA THR A 11 -10.51 44.09 0.48
C THR A 11 -11.27 42.82 0.06
N GLY A 12 -11.54 41.94 1.04
CA GLY A 12 -12.21 40.66 0.85
C GLY A 12 -13.74 40.69 0.79
N ARG A 13 -14.35 39.50 0.90
CA ARG A 13 -15.79 39.30 1.09
C ARG A 13 -16.05 37.96 1.79
N ARG A 14 -16.67 38.05 2.97
CA ARG A 14 -17.34 36.95 3.68
C ARG A 14 -18.77 36.90 3.15
N THR A 15 -19.24 35.75 2.69
CA THR A 15 -20.64 35.59 2.28
C THR A 15 -21.22 34.35 2.95
N ALA A 16 -22.11 34.60 3.90
CA ALA A 16 -23.05 33.62 4.43
C ALA A 16 -24.14 33.35 3.39
N LEU A 17 -24.54 32.09 3.21
CA LEU A 17 -25.76 31.74 2.49
C LEU A 17 -26.74 31.07 3.45
N ARG A 18 -27.91 31.73 3.53
CA ARG A 18 -29.05 31.47 4.41
C ARG A 18 -29.89 30.34 3.83
N THR A 19 -30.46 29.55 4.73
CA THR A 19 -31.61 28.67 4.52
C THR A 19 -32.76 29.40 3.81
N ILE A 20 -33.28 28.81 2.73
CA ILE A 20 -34.63 29.06 2.21
C ILE A 20 -35.21 27.70 1.79
N GLY A 21 -36.31 27.30 2.42
CA GLY A 21 -37.11 26.15 2.01
C GLY A 21 -38.09 26.49 0.90
N GLY A 22 -38.66 25.45 0.27
CA GLY A 22 -39.83 25.56 -0.61
C GLY A 22 -39.71 24.71 -1.87
N ALA A 23 -40.47 23.61 -1.92
CA ALA A 23 -40.67 22.78 -3.11
C ALA A 23 -41.84 23.31 -3.96
N ILE A 24 -41.70 23.38 -5.29
CA ILE A 24 -42.79 23.22 -6.30
C ILE A 24 -42.19 22.66 -7.61
N ALA A 25 -42.92 21.73 -8.24
CA ALA A 25 -42.58 20.94 -9.42
C ALA A 25 -42.92 21.59 -10.79
N PHE A 26 -42.47 20.89 -11.85
CA PHE A 26 -42.81 20.92 -13.30
C PHE A 26 -41.88 21.64 -14.29
N GLY A 27 -41.37 20.86 -15.27
CA GLY A 27 -40.84 21.34 -16.56
C GLY A 27 -39.91 20.34 -17.24
N VAL A 28 -40.36 19.70 -18.33
CA VAL A 28 -39.55 18.85 -19.23
C VAL A 28 -38.52 19.70 -19.99
N GLY A 29 -37.24 19.31 -19.98
CA GLY A 29 -36.17 20.00 -20.72
C GLY A 29 -34.87 19.19 -20.76
N LEU A 30 -34.27 19.11 -21.94
CA LEU A 30 -33.13 18.28 -22.36
C LEU A 30 -31.82 18.54 -21.61
N GLY A 31 -31.07 17.45 -21.36
CA GLY A 31 -29.61 17.40 -21.52
C GLY A 31 -28.75 17.89 -20.34
N SER A 32 -27.80 17.02 -19.98
CA SER A 32 -26.70 17.20 -19.01
C SER A 32 -27.08 17.06 -17.52
N VAL A 33 -27.31 15.82 -17.08
CA VAL A 33 -26.84 15.46 -15.74
C VAL A 33 -25.32 15.47 -15.81
N GLY A 34 -24.71 16.53 -15.28
CA GLY A 34 -23.29 16.56 -15.02
C GLY A 34 -22.93 15.35 -14.17
N SER A 35 -21.87 14.64 -14.56
CA SER A 35 -21.23 13.65 -13.71
C SER A 35 -20.83 14.35 -12.42
N ALA A 36 -21.62 14.18 -11.36
CA ALA A 36 -21.09 14.31 -10.03
C ALA A 36 -20.06 13.18 -9.93
N ALA A 37 -18.78 13.52 -10.07
CA ALA A 37 -17.72 12.65 -9.58
C ALA A 37 -18.08 12.40 -8.12
N ALA A 38 -18.51 11.17 -7.82
CA ALA A 38 -18.65 10.73 -6.46
C ALA A 38 -17.24 10.81 -5.88
N VAL A 39 -16.95 11.88 -5.15
CA VAL A 39 -15.87 11.87 -4.17
C VAL A 39 -16.29 10.79 -3.19
N HIS A 40 -15.71 9.60 -3.36
CA HIS A 40 -15.83 8.51 -2.40
C HIS A 40 -15.19 9.05 -1.13
N GLU A 41 -16.01 9.57 -0.21
CA GLU A 41 -15.58 9.86 1.15
C GLU A 41 -15.27 8.51 1.79
N GLU A 42 -14.03 8.06 1.65
CA GLU A 42 -13.51 6.84 2.24
C GLU A 42 -13.81 6.86 3.74
N SER A 43 -14.48 5.81 4.22
CA SER A 43 -14.78 5.76 5.64
C SER A 43 -13.48 5.55 6.40
N HIS A 44 -13.26 6.33 7.47
CA HIS A 44 -12.08 6.17 8.34
C HIS A 44 -11.92 4.74 8.91
N GLN A 45 -13.00 3.95 8.88
CA GLN A 45 -13.04 2.57 9.34
C GLN A 45 -12.44 1.59 8.34
N GLU A 46 -12.59 1.81 7.02
CA GLU A 46 -11.99 0.97 5.98
C GLU A 46 -10.48 1.15 5.90
N ASN A 47 -9.93 2.29 6.32
CA ASN A 47 -8.48 2.56 6.32
C ASN A 47 -7.72 1.96 7.54
N TYR A 48 -8.28 0.92 8.17
CA TYR A 48 -7.64 0.21 9.27
C TYR A 48 -7.18 -1.18 8.82
N ALA A 49 -5.98 -1.57 9.21
CA ALA A 49 -5.52 -2.96 9.18
C ALA A 49 -4.66 -3.25 10.41
N ASP A 50 -4.60 -4.49 10.90
CA ASP A 50 -3.53 -4.92 11.80
C ASP A 50 -2.67 -6.00 11.12
N ILE A 51 -1.38 -6.01 11.42
CA ILE A 51 -0.44 -6.98 10.87
C ILE A 51 0.56 -7.44 11.93
N LYS A 52 0.90 -8.73 11.88
CA LYS A 52 2.00 -9.32 12.67
C LYS A 52 2.92 -10.13 11.77
N PHE A 53 4.19 -9.75 11.78
CA PHE A 53 5.23 -10.41 11.02
C PHE A 53 6.33 -10.86 11.98
N ASN A 54 6.42 -12.17 12.19
CA ASN A 54 7.32 -12.74 13.19
C ASN A 54 8.66 -13.13 12.55
N PRO A 55 9.77 -13.09 13.33
CA PRO A 55 11.05 -13.66 12.92
C PRO A 55 10.89 -15.11 12.47
N GLN A 56 11.51 -15.46 11.34
CA GLN A 56 11.28 -16.75 10.70
C GLN A 56 12.47 -17.25 9.89
N ARG A 57 12.40 -18.53 9.51
CA ARG A 57 13.32 -19.19 8.59
C ARG A 57 12.57 -19.54 7.32
N THR A 58 13.21 -19.36 6.17
CA THR A 58 12.63 -19.62 4.85
C THR A 58 13.62 -20.28 3.90
N THR A 59 13.13 -20.96 2.87
CA THR A 59 13.94 -21.31 1.68
C THR A 59 14.21 -20.07 0.82
N GLY A 60 13.54 -18.94 1.06
CA GLY A 60 13.65 -17.71 0.30
C GLY A 60 12.59 -17.54 -0.78
N GLU A 61 11.75 -18.55 -1.00
CA GLU A 61 10.67 -18.52 -2.01
C GLU A 61 9.37 -17.93 -1.46
N SER A 62 9.15 -18.00 -0.14
CA SER A 62 7.96 -17.44 0.49
C SER A 62 8.22 -17.04 1.94
N VAL A 63 7.36 -16.19 2.50
CA VAL A 63 7.33 -15.84 3.92
C VAL A 63 5.92 -15.99 4.47
N ARG A 64 5.81 -16.10 5.80
CA ARG A 64 4.54 -16.20 6.49
C ARG A 64 4.26 -14.96 7.33
N VAL A 65 3.12 -14.33 7.08
CA VAL A 65 2.54 -13.29 7.93
C VAL A 65 1.67 -13.98 8.99
N ALA A 66 2.01 -13.76 10.26
CA ALA A 66 1.40 -14.48 11.36
C ALA A 66 -0.07 -14.11 11.55
N ARG A 67 -0.39 -12.83 11.38
CA ARG A 67 -1.76 -12.28 11.46
C ARG A 67 -1.92 -11.12 10.50
N TYR A 68 -3.07 -11.06 9.85
CA TYR A 68 -3.49 -9.92 9.04
C TYR A 68 -4.99 -9.68 9.23
N GLU A 69 -5.38 -8.44 9.53
CA GLU A 69 -6.77 -8.08 9.84
C GLU A 69 -7.19 -6.76 9.16
N PRO A 70 -7.47 -6.77 7.84
CA PRO A 70 -7.91 -5.57 7.15
C PRO A 70 -9.39 -5.26 7.41
N LYS A 71 -9.74 -3.97 7.38
CA LYS A 71 -11.14 -3.48 7.42
C LYS A 71 -11.65 -2.98 6.08
N GLY A 72 -10.79 -2.90 5.07
CA GLY A 72 -11.14 -2.71 3.66
C GLY A 72 -10.47 -3.78 2.81
N ASP A 73 -10.85 -3.88 1.54
CA ASP A 73 -10.19 -4.80 0.61
C ASP A 73 -8.71 -4.41 0.43
N GLY A 74 -7.81 -5.38 0.29
CA GLY A 74 -6.40 -5.05 0.12
C GLY A 74 -5.42 -6.23 0.05
N PHE A 75 -4.15 -5.87 0.03
CA PHE A 75 -3.01 -6.74 -0.22
C PHE A 75 -1.99 -6.61 0.92
N ILE A 76 -1.11 -7.59 1.02
CA ILE A 76 0.11 -7.53 1.82
C ILE A 76 1.28 -7.41 0.84
N THR A 77 2.11 -6.38 1.00
CA THR A 77 3.42 -6.33 0.36
C THR A 77 4.51 -6.71 1.34
N ILE A 78 5.56 -7.35 0.83
CA ILE A 78 6.80 -7.63 1.54
C ILE A 78 7.90 -6.83 0.86
N HIS A 79 8.58 -6.00 1.65
CA HIS A 79 9.68 -5.17 1.20
C HIS A 79 11.01 -5.65 1.77
N THR A 80 12.09 -5.48 1.00
CA THR A 80 13.46 -5.55 1.51
C THR A 80 13.73 -4.40 2.48
N TRP A 81 14.84 -4.49 3.21
CA TRP A 81 15.25 -3.47 4.16
C TRP A 81 15.55 -2.11 3.53
N ASP A 82 15.82 -2.09 2.22
CA ASP A 82 16.04 -0.89 1.42
C ASP A 82 14.86 0.08 1.47
N LEU A 83 13.66 -0.39 1.82
CA LEU A 83 12.51 0.49 2.07
C LEU A 83 12.83 1.54 3.14
N ILE A 84 13.60 1.16 4.15
CA ILE A 84 14.04 2.03 5.25
C ILE A 84 15.33 2.77 4.88
N GLU A 85 16.30 2.07 4.28
CA GLU A 85 17.64 2.64 4.04
C GLU A 85 17.70 3.57 2.83
N GLU A 86 17.02 3.22 1.75
CA GLU A 86 17.07 3.94 0.47
C GLU A 86 15.79 4.74 0.19
N GLN A 87 14.73 4.51 0.98
CA GLN A 87 13.40 5.11 0.81
C GLN A 87 12.79 4.89 -0.58
N ASN A 88 13.15 3.79 -1.22
CA ASN A 88 12.61 3.37 -2.50
C ASN A 88 11.32 2.57 -2.25
N GLY A 89 10.17 3.12 -2.65
CA GLY A 89 8.86 2.52 -2.35
C GLY A 89 8.62 1.21 -3.12
N SER A 90 8.38 1.30 -4.42
CA SER A 90 8.09 0.15 -5.30
C SER A 90 9.26 -0.80 -5.42
N ASP A 91 10.47 -0.25 -5.55
CA ASP A 91 11.62 -1.02 -6.02
C ASP A 91 12.14 -1.99 -4.94
N THR A 92 11.58 -1.88 -3.74
CA THR A 92 11.92 -2.71 -2.58
C THR A 92 10.91 -3.84 -2.38
N ILE A 93 9.78 -3.83 -3.08
CA ILE A 93 8.75 -4.88 -2.99
C ILE A 93 9.30 -6.17 -3.59
N CYS A 94 9.58 -7.15 -2.74
CA CYS A 94 10.03 -8.47 -3.13
C CYS A 94 8.91 -9.53 -3.06
N GLY A 95 7.70 -9.17 -2.64
CA GLY A 95 6.55 -10.08 -2.67
C GLY A 95 5.23 -9.35 -2.49
N VAL A 96 4.17 -9.87 -3.11
CA VAL A 96 2.81 -9.35 -3.02
C VAL A 96 1.86 -10.54 -2.81
N SER A 97 0.84 -10.37 -1.98
CA SER A 97 -0.19 -11.39 -1.79
C SER A 97 -1.30 -11.31 -2.84
N GLY A 98 -2.21 -12.29 -2.84
CA GLY A 98 -3.53 -12.08 -3.44
C GLY A 98 -4.37 -11.06 -2.66
N LEU A 99 -5.51 -10.67 -3.25
CA LEU A 99 -6.50 -9.79 -2.61
C LEU A 99 -7.14 -10.47 -1.40
N PHE A 100 -7.32 -9.71 -0.32
CA PHE A 100 -8.08 -10.07 0.86
C PHE A 100 -9.25 -9.12 1.06
N GLU A 101 -10.42 -9.68 1.34
CA GLU A 101 -11.59 -8.94 1.84
C GLU A 101 -11.41 -8.64 3.35
N PRO A 102 -12.23 -7.76 3.96
CA PRO A 102 -12.24 -7.53 5.39
C PRO A 102 -12.41 -8.82 6.20
N GLY A 103 -11.52 -9.07 7.15
CA GLY A 103 -11.52 -10.32 7.90
C GLY A 103 -10.37 -10.47 8.87
N GLU A 104 -10.22 -11.69 9.40
CA GLU A 104 -9.07 -12.09 10.21
C GLU A 104 -8.38 -13.28 9.53
N TYR A 105 -7.11 -13.10 9.19
CA TYR A 105 -6.30 -14.10 8.52
C TYR A 105 -5.09 -14.44 9.38
N SER A 106 -4.74 -15.72 9.43
CA SER A 106 -3.62 -16.22 10.20
C SER A 106 -2.72 -17.09 9.33
N ASN A 107 -1.41 -17.01 9.57
CA ASN A 107 -0.41 -17.82 8.87
C ASN A 107 -0.48 -17.69 7.33
N VAL A 108 -0.70 -16.47 6.85
CA VAL A 108 -0.80 -16.12 5.43
C VAL A 108 0.56 -16.31 4.78
N GLU A 109 0.61 -17.08 3.71
CA GLU A 109 1.82 -17.27 2.90
C GLU A 109 1.86 -16.24 1.78
N VAL A 110 3.00 -15.55 1.65
CA VAL A 110 3.27 -14.58 0.60
C VAL A 110 4.47 -15.07 -0.20
N GLN A 111 4.28 -15.28 -1.50
CA GLN A 111 5.35 -15.68 -2.40
C GLN A 111 6.30 -14.51 -2.62
N LEU A 112 7.59 -14.79 -2.58
CA LEU A 112 8.64 -13.83 -2.89
C LEU A 112 9.06 -14.01 -4.35
N PHE A 113 9.33 -12.90 -5.02
CA PHE A 113 9.80 -12.84 -6.41
C PHE A 113 8.87 -13.54 -7.42
N ASP A 114 7.58 -13.66 -7.09
CA ASP A 114 6.55 -14.28 -7.91
C ASP A 114 5.80 -13.22 -8.74
N ASP A 115 5.79 -13.39 -10.06
CA ASP A 115 5.06 -12.55 -11.00
C ASP A 115 3.59 -12.99 -11.20
N GLY A 116 3.21 -14.14 -10.62
CA GLY A 116 1.87 -14.72 -10.72
C GLY A 116 0.75 -13.88 -10.07
N THR A 117 1.12 -12.85 -9.30
CA THR A 117 0.18 -11.92 -8.67
C THR A 117 -0.18 -10.72 -9.54
N GLY A 118 0.42 -10.59 -10.74
CA GLY A 118 0.22 -9.45 -11.63
C GLY A 118 1.14 -8.26 -11.33
N TYR A 119 1.85 -8.27 -10.20
CA TYR A 119 2.92 -7.35 -9.89
C TYR A 119 4.28 -8.00 -10.20
N SER A 120 5.18 -7.27 -10.87
CA SER A 120 6.52 -7.74 -11.17
C SER A 120 7.54 -6.99 -10.29
N PRO A 121 8.17 -7.68 -9.32
CA PRO A 121 9.20 -7.10 -8.45
C PRO A 121 10.38 -6.50 -9.22
N ALA A 122 10.94 -5.39 -8.74
CA ALA A 122 12.08 -4.70 -9.36
C ALA A 122 13.45 -5.40 -9.13
N PHE A 123 13.46 -6.73 -9.06
CA PHE A 123 14.64 -7.53 -8.72
C PHE A 123 15.18 -8.36 -9.91
N GLY A 124 14.74 -8.05 -11.14
CA GLY A 124 15.19 -8.73 -12.36
C GLY A 124 14.83 -10.22 -12.34
N ASP A 125 15.81 -11.08 -12.65
CA ASP A 125 15.64 -12.53 -12.74
C ASP A 125 15.80 -13.27 -11.39
N ARG A 126 15.76 -12.55 -10.26
CA ARG A 126 15.87 -13.18 -8.94
C ARG A 126 14.60 -13.99 -8.67
N GLU A 127 14.76 -15.25 -8.26
CA GLU A 127 13.63 -16.18 -7.98
C GLU A 127 13.42 -16.43 -6.47
N ARG A 128 14.34 -15.98 -5.62
CA ARG A 128 14.30 -16.21 -4.17
C ARG A 128 15.19 -15.25 -3.40
N LEU A 129 14.97 -15.18 -2.09
CA LEU A 129 15.87 -14.54 -1.14
C LEU A 129 17.17 -15.35 -1.02
N GLU A 130 18.30 -14.69 -1.20
CA GLU A 130 19.63 -15.33 -1.24
C GLU A 130 20.38 -15.24 0.09
N GLU A 131 20.08 -14.22 0.89
CA GLU A 131 20.77 -13.92 2.14
C GLU A 131 19.82 -13.55 3.27
N ASP A 132 20.28 -13.79 4.49
CA ASP A 132 19.62 -13.34 5.71
C ASP A 132 19.43 -11.82 5.69
N GLN A 133 18.21 -11.35 5.89
CA GLN A 133 17.92 -9.93 5.99
C GLN A 133 16.62 -9.66 6.74
N PRO A 134 16.46 -8.49 7.34
CA PRO A 134 15.15 -8.04 7.80
C PRO A 134 14.26 -7.72 6.60
N LEU A 135 12.98 -8.09 6.70
CA LEU A 135 11.94 -7.73 5.74
C LEU A 135 10.83 -6.95 6.45
N VAL A 136 10.14 -6.10 5.70
CA VAL A 136 9.02 -5.27 6.20
C VAL A 136 7.73 -5.71 5.52
N ALA A 137 6.70 -6.00 6.30
CA ALA A 137 5.37 -6.30 5.80
C ALA A 137 4.49 -5.04 5.89
N VAL A 138 3.92 -4.61 4.77
CA VAL A 138 3.10 -3.39 4.67
C VAL A 138 1.76 -3.72 4.02
N PRO A 139 0.64 -3.64 4.76
CA PRO A 139 -0.69 -3.71 4.18
C PRO A 139 -0.97 -2.53 3.25
N HIS A 140 -1.46 -2.83 2.04
CA HIS A 140 -1.96 -1.86 1.07
C HIS A 140 -3.44 -2.10 0.82
N ARG A 141 -4.21 -1.03 0.67
CA ARG A 141 -5.64 -1.07 0.40
C ARG A 141 -5.87 -1.00 -1.11
N ASP A 142 -6.76 -1.87 -1.60
CA ASP A 142 -7.30 -1.76 -2.96
C ASP A 142 -8.12 -0.48 -3.03
N ARG A 143 -7.53 0.59 -3.58
CA ARG A 143 -8.16 1.93 -3.55
C ARG A 143 -9.07 2.14 -4.75
N ASN A 144 -8.82 1.43 -5.83
CA ASN A 144 -9.52 1.61 -7.10
C ASN A 144 -10.55 0.49 -7.36
N ASP A 145 -10.69 -0.46 -6.43
CA ASP A 145 -11.60 -1.60 -6.42
C ASP A 145 -11.43 -2.50 -7.67
N ASN A 146 -10.20 -2.60 -8.19
CA ASN A 146 -9.91 -3.39 -9.39
C ASN A 146 -9.42 -4.82 -9.09
N GLY A 147 -9.16 -5.14 -7.82
CA GLY A 147 -8.69 -6.44 -7.34
C GLY A 147 -7.28 -6.82 -7.79
N SER A 148 -6.49 -5.86 -8.29
CA SER A 148 -5.11 -6.05 -8.74
C SER A 148 -4.20 -5.06 -8.03
N PHE A 149 -3.05 -5.53 -7.53
CA PHE A 149 -2.14 -4.65 -6.81
C PHE A 149 -1.49 -3.62 -7.75
N ASP A 150 -1.74 -2.34 -7.48
CA ASP A 150 -1.22 -1.21 -8.25
C ASP A 150 -0.34 -0.31 -7.38
N PHE A 151 0.94 -0.18 -7.69
CA PHE A 151 1.81 0.79 -7.01
C PHE A 151 1.76 2.17 -7.67
N VAL A 152 2.06 3.22 -6.90
CA VAL A 152 2.17 4.60 -7.42
C VAL A 152 3.26 4.67 -8.48
N THR A 153 2.87 4.98 -9.71
CA THR A 153 3.79 5.35 -10.80
C THR A 153 3.51 6.78 -11.26
N GLU A 154 4.46 7.38 -11.98
CA GLU A 154 4.25 8.70 -12.61
C GLU A 154 3.05 8.69 -13.57
N GLU A 155 2.73 7.54 -14.16
CA GLU A 155 1.64 7.36 -15.12
C GLU A 155 0.29 7.11 -14.45
N ASN A 156 0.27 6.59 -13.21
CA ASN A 156 -0.94 6.26 -12.48
C ASN A 156 -0.92 6.72 -11.00
N PRO A 157 -0.77 8.03 -10.73
CA PRO A 157 -0.69 8.52 -9.35
C PRO A 157 -2.04 8.50 -8.61
N ALA A 158 -3.16 8.41 -9.34
CA ALA A 158 -4.51 8.58 -8.79
C ALA A 158 -5.26 7.26 -8.56
N HIS A 159 -4.77 6.13 -9.08
CA HIS A 159 -5.43 4.83 -8.90
C HIS A 159 -4.54 3.80 -8.19
N ALA A 160 -3.35 4.17 -7.75
CA ALA A 160 -2.52 3.28 -6.96
C ALA A 160 -3.17 2.91 -5.62
N ASP A 161 -2.89 1.69 -5.21
CA ASP A 161 -3.14 1.18 -3.87
C ASP A 161 -2.23 1.89 -2.89
N ILE A 162 -2.84 2.26 -1.76
CA ILE A 162 -2.17 3.05 -0.73
C ILE A 162 -2.04 2.24 0.54
N PRO A 163 -0.98 2.43 1.33
CA PRO A 163 -0.87 1.76 2.63
C PRO A 163 -2.08 2.04 3.52
N PHE A 164 -2.52 1.04 4.29
CA PHE A 164 -3.42 1.29 5.41
C PHE A 164 -2.70 2.13 6.46
N THR A 165 -3.33 3.15 7.05
CA THR A 165 -2.64 4.05 8.01
C THR A 165 -3.18 4.05 9.44
N ASN A 166 -4.34 3.46 9.70
CA ASN A 166 -4.95 3.48 11.04
C ASN A 166 -4.62 2.25 11.90
N GLY A 167 -3.60 1.46 11.55
CA GLY A 167 -3.22 0.21 12.19
C GLY A 167 -2.06 0.26 13.19
N THR A 168 -1.51 -0.92 13.52
CA THR A 168 -0.24 -1.01 14.25
C THR A 168 0.91 -0.50 13.37
N GLN A 169 1.74 0.37 13.94
CA GLN A 169 2.94 0.90 13.31
C GLN A 169 4.13 0.58 14.21
N VAL A 170 5.08 -0.21 13.72
CA VAL A 170 6.29 -0.56 14.47
C VAL A 170 7.47 0.34 14.07
N ARG A 171 7.47 0.80 12.82
CA ARG A 171 8.44 1.73 12.22
C ARG A 171 7.75 3.02 11.76
N ASP A 172 8.33 4.17 12.09
CA ASP A 172 7.91 5.53 11.70
C ASP A 172 8.78 6.11 10.57
N ASP A 173 9.88 5.44 10.22
CA ASP A 173 10.86 5.79 9.20
C ASP A 173 10.51 5.27 7.79
N LEU A 174 9.29 4.76 7.59
CA LEU A 174 8.82 4.33 6.28
C LEU A 174 8.67 5.52 5.31
N PRO A 175 8.83 5.31 3.99
CA PRO A 175 8.61 6.36 2.98
C PRO A 175 7.21 6.96 3.02
N VAL A 176 6.24 6.20 3.56
CA VAL A 176 4.86 6.65 3.78
C VAL A 176 4.64 6.82 5.28
N ASP A 177 4.60 8.09 5.71
CA ASP A 177 4.32 8.48 7.10
C ASP A 177 2.98 7.90 7.57
N GLY A 178 3.01 7.18 8.70
CA GLY A 178 1.86 6.54 9.30
C GLY A 178 1.40 5.23 8.64
N ALA A 179 2.17 4.64 7.73
CA ALA A 179 1.83 3.33 7.16
C ALA A 179 1.82 2.24 8.25
N THR A 180 0.76 1.45 8.29
CA THR A 180 0.65 0.22 9.11
C THR A 180 1.76 -0.73 8.70
N ASN A 181 2.48 -1.28 9.66
CA ASN A 181 3.62 -2.15 9.35
C ASN A 181 4.03 -3.04 10.52
N ASP A 182 4.72 -4.12 10.17
CA ASP A 182 5.57 -4.88 11.08
C ASP A 182 6.82 -5.35 10.32
N TRP A 183 7.89 -5.66 11.03
CA TRP A 183 9.15 -6.10 10.42
C TRP A 183 9.74 -7.27 11.18
N ALA A 184 10.49 -8.11 10.48
CA ALA A 184 11.06 -9.31 11.06
C ALA A 184 12.41 -9.68 10.45
N ASP A 185 13.29 -10.23 11.27
CA ASP A 185 14.48 -10.92 10.80
C ASP A 185 14.08 -12.22 10.07
N VAL A 186 14.42 -12.30 8.78
CA VAL A 186 14.21 -13.48 7.96
C VAL A 186 15.54 -14.16 7.68
N LYS A 187 15.60 -15.45 8.00
CA LYS A 187 16.80 -16.28 7.90
C LYS A 187 16.67 -17.26 6.75
N VAL A 188 17.57 -17.18 5.77
CA VAL A 188 17.58 -18.09 4.63
C VAL A 188 18.24 -19.39 5.06
N VAL A 189 17.51 -20.49 4.91
CA VAL A 189 18.04 -21.83 5.11
C VAL A 189 18.43 -22.36 3.74
N SER A 190 19.72 -22.60 3.54
CA SER A 190 20.18 -23.32 2.36
C SER A 190 19.55 -24.71 2.36
N ASP A 191 18.93 -25.07 1.24
CA ASP A 191 18.44 -26.43 1.03
C ASP A 191 19.68 -27.30 0.82
N ASN A 192 20.26 -27.80 1.91
CA ASN A 192 21.43 -28.67 1.89
C ASN A 192 21.01 -30.04 1.36
N ARG A 193 20.69 -30.11 0.06
CA ARG A 193 20.57 -31.37 -0.68
C ARG A 193 21.96 -31.94 -0.83
N ASN A 194 22.39 -32.62 0.23
CA ASN A 194 23.34 -33.74 0.24
C ASN A 194 24.32 -33.76 -0.94
N ASP A 195 25.46 -33.10 -0.79
CA ASP A 195 26.72 -33.51 -1.41
C ASP A 195 27.00 -34.95 -0.97
N GLY A 196 26.38 -35.88 -1.69
CA GLY A 196 26.73 -37.28 -1.69
C GLY A 196 27.92 -37.46 -2.61
N THR A 197 29.09 -37.05 -2.18
CA THR A 197 30.36 -37.59 -2.65
C THR A 197 30.37 -39.08 -2.30
N SER A 198 29.84 -39.92 -3.20
CA SER A 198 30.17 -41.33 -3.22
C SER A 198 31.58 -41.46 -3.82
N GLU A 199 32.59 -41.37 -2.96
CA GLU A 199 33.87 -42.03 -3.22
C GLU A 199 33.66 -43.54 -3.05
N ASP A 200 33.56 -44.25 -4.17
CA ASP A 200 33.99 -45.66 -4.31
C ASP A 200 34.25 -45.98 -5.79
#